data_AF-A0A0F8W6Y4-F1
#
_entry.id   AF-A0A0F8W6Y4-F1
#
_cell.length_a   1.000
_cell.length_b   1.000
_cell.length_c   1.000
_cell.angle_alpha   90.00
_cell.angle_beta   90.00
_cell.angle_gamma   90.00
#
_symmetry.space_group_name_H-M   'P 1'
#
loop_
_entity.id
_entity.type
_entity.pdbx_description
1 polymer ?
#
loop_
_entity_poly.entity_id
_entity_poly.type
_entity_poly.pdbx_seq_one_letter_code
_entity_poly.pdbx_strand_id
1 'polypeptide(L)'
;DFAYPARLCFSKLGVCGITGISAILCDTDNEPLGIPVQLSKDWHNSSSGTRFDVQSWFRGMSIVTVPANSSVELVYTSVNGFWGQAPAASHAQLCLVGWGGNQLWDQASLGSWGESITYDPDINLGRSMVDDVRPMMVWNMNKDTPEKWWWTNNVGGCDFLTVFDSNGSKFYNSNMKSMYSAYCPNITDVTYAGTAANDNIKLSCRTRLLRTDDYIRAVYDLRYDVVGAVTVDANPSGNNNRIAFFQLGSDGYNNHNFEMMARGDENGLVEEWAPVKGGLSYSRTSIAGTGSVNWFSLHQANSKDTSAYGAWANRGLVVREYEGRLGGVVQSTPYFSVYGTNNGG
;
A
#
# COMPACT_ATOMS: atom_id res chain seq x y z
N ASP A 1 -38.38 -15.11 -18.67
CA ASP A 1 -37.49 -15.49 -17.56
C ASP A 1 -36.65 -14.31 -17.13
N PHE A 2 -37.02 -13.68 -16.00
CA PHE A 2 -36.21 -12.62 -15.41
C PHE A 2 -35.35 -13.25 -14.32
N ALA A 3 -34.04 -13.29 -14.54
CA ALA A 3 -33.10 -13.58 -13.47
C ALA A 3 -32.84 -12.27 -12.72
N TYR A 4 -33.03 -12.27 -11.40
CA TYR A 4 -32.84 -11.07 -10.58
C TYR A 4 -31.48 -11.12 -9.89
N PRO A 5 -30.72 -10.01 -9.89
CA PRO A 5 -29.53 -9.92 -9.06
C PRO A 5 -29.95 -9.91 -7.58
N ALA A 6 -29.41 -10.86 -6.81
CA ALA A 6 -29.56 -10.94 -5.38
C ALA A 6 -28.27 -10.49 -4.69
N ARG A 7 -28.41 -9.73 -3.60
CA ARG A 7 -27.28 -9.36 -2.73
C ARG A 7 -27.03 -10.49 -1.75
N LEU A 8 -25.85 -11.10 -1.83
CA LEU A 8 -25.39 -12.10 -0.89
C LEU A 8 -24.45 -11.43 0.12
N CYS A 9 -24.88 -11.38 1.38
CA CYS A 9 -24.06 -10.92 2.50
C CYS A 9 -23.79 -12.08 3.44
N PHE A 10 -22.54 -12.30 3.81
CA PHE A 10 -22.13 -13.41 4.67
C PHE A 10 -20.94 -13.00 5.55
N SER A 11 -20.76 -13.68 6.67
CA SER A 11 -19.73 -13.33 7.65
C SER A 11 -19.17 -14.55 8.35
N LYS A 12 -17.98 -14.38 8.92
CA LYS A 12 -17.31 -15.40 9.75
C LYS A 12 -16.58 -14.71 10.90
N LEU A 13 -16.66 -15.30 12.09
CA LEU A 13 -15.88 -14.94 13.27
C LEU A 13 -14.80 -16.01 13.51
N GLY A 14 -13.73 -15.66 14.22
CA GLY A 14 -12.60 -16.56 14.47
C GLY A 14 -11.92 -17.00 13.17
N VAL A 15 -11.69 -16.04 12.26
CA VAL A 15 -11.12 -16.33 10.94
C VAL A 15 -9.62 -16.60 11.10
N CYS A 16 -9.21 -17.83 10.75
CA CYS A 16 -7.81 -18.20 10.66
C CYS A 16 -7.15 -17.45 9.48
N GLY A 17 -5.93 -16.95 9.70
CA GLY A 17 -5.16 -16.30 8.64
C GLY A 17 -5.85 -15.05 8.07
N ILE A 18 -6.38 -14.18 8.93
CA ILE A 18 -7.16 -13.01 8.52
C ILE A 18 -6.31 -11.88 7.92
N THR A 19 -4.99 -11.86 8.11
CA THR A 19 -4.17 -10.77 7.57
C THR A 19 -4.12 -10.85 6.03
N GLY A 20 -4.02 -12.04 5.45
CA GLY A 20 -4.20 -12.26 4.01
C GLY A 20 -5.36 -13.21 3.74
N ILE A 21 -6.43 -12.73 3.10
CA ILE A 21 -7.60 -13.55 2.80
C ILE A 21 -8.14 -13.25 1.40
N SER A 22 -8.22 -14.30 0.60
CA SER A 22 -8.88 -14.32 -0.70
C SER A 22 -10.19 -15.06 -0.57
N ALA A 23 -11.32 -14.36 -0.71
CA ALA A 23 -12.65 -14.96 -0.65
C ALA A 23 -13.09 -15.40 -2.05
N ILE A 24 -13.37 -16.70 -2.22
CA ILE A 24 -13.75 -17.30 -3.51
C ILE A 24 -15.10 -18.00 -3.31
N LEU A 25 -16.05 -17.70 -4.21
CA LEU A 25 -17.26 -18.50 -4.36
C LEU A 25 -17.01 -19.56 -5.42
N CYS A 26 -17.26 -20.81 -5.06
CA CYS A 26 -17.13 -21.97 -5.93
C CYS A 26 -18.50 -22.63 -6.15
N ASP A 27 -18.59 -23.47 -7.18
CA ASP A 27 -19.68 -24.43 -7.30
C ASP A 27 -19.53 -25.61 -6.32
N THR A 28 -20.43 -26.58 -6.41
CA THR A 28 -20.45 -27.78 -5.57
C THR A 28 -19.29 -28.74 -5.86
N ASP A 29 -18.61 -28.59 -7.01
CA ASP A 29 -17.41 -29.36 -7.36
C ASP A 29 -16.12 -28.64 -6.88
N ASN A 30 -16.27 -27.50 -6.22
CA ASN A 30 -15.21 -26.60 -5.72
C ASN A 30 -14.48 -25.81 -6.81
N GLU A 31 -15.05 -25.69 -8.01
CA GLU A 31 -14.46 -24.87 -9.07
C GLU A 31 -14.80 -23.38 -8.87
N PRO A 32 -13.82 -22.45 -8.94
CA PRO A 32 -14.07 -21.02 -8.77
C PRO A 32 -15.02 -20.44 -9.81
N LEU A 33 -16.04 -19.71 -9.36
CA LEU A 33 -17.08 -19.15 -10.23
C LEU A 33 -16.73 -17.79 -10.85
N GLY A 34 -15.64 -17.16 -10.42
CA GLY A 34 -15.27 -15.81 -10.87
C GLY A 34 -16.19 -14.69 -10.38
N ILE A 35 -17.16 -14.99 -9.51
CA ILE A 35 -18.05 -13.99 -8.90
C ILE A 35 -17.24 -13.22 -7.84
N PRO A 36 -17.15 -11.88 -7.94
CA PRO A 36 -16.36 -11.10 -7.00
C PRO A 36 -16.98 -11.10 -5.61
N VAL A 37 -16.12 -11.21 -4.60
CA VAL A 37 -16.48 -11.00 -3.20
C VAL A 37 -15.74 -9.76 -2.71
N GLN A 38 -16.48 -8.66 -2.55
CA GLN A 38 -15.96 -7.51 -1.82
C GLN A 38 -15.97 -7.86 -0.33
N LEU A 39 -14.84 -7.65 0.34
CA LEU A 39 -14.73 -8.00 1.75
C LEU A 39 -14.16 -6.90 2.63
N SER A 40 -14.64 -6.91 3.86
CA SER A 40 -14.13 -6.15 4.99
C SER A 40 -13.68 -7.15 6.06
N LYS A 41 -12.54 -6.88 6.70
CA LYS A 41 -11.95 -7.76 7.69
C LYS A 41 -11.38 -6.97 8.86
N ASP A 42 -11.21 -7.64 9.98
CA ASP A 42 -10.53 -7.07 11.14
C ASP A 42 -9.94 -8.18 12.01
N TRP A 43 -8.90 -7.80 12.73
CA TRP A 43 -8.18 -8.64 13.69
C TRP A 43 -7.71 -7.85 14.90
N HIS A 44 -7.92 -6.54 14.91
CA HIS A 44 -7.66 -5.71 16.05
C HIS A 44 -8.68 -6.03 17.15
N ASN A 45 -8.19 -6.01 18.38
CA ASN A 45 -9.02 -6.08 19.58
C ASN A 45 -8.72 -4.83 20.40
N SER A 46 -9.73 -4.21 20.99
CA SER A 46 -9.50 -3.16 22.00
C SER A 46 -9.58 -3.75 23.40
N SER A 47 -9.09 -3.03 24.39
CA SER A 47 -9.41 -3.34 25.80
C SER A 47 -10.77 -2.78 26.23
N SER A 48 -11.54 -2.19 25.31
CA SER A 48 -12.71 -1.36 25.62
C SER A 48 -14.07 -2.04 25.42
N GLY A 49 -14.13 -3.31 24.98
CA GLY A 49 -15.36 -4.09 24.96
C GLY A 49 -16.42 -3.62 23.95
N THR A 50 -15.99 -3.03 22.82
CA THR A 50 -16.93 -2.55 21.80
C THR A 50 -17.56 -3.70 21.00
N ARG A 51 -18.63 -3.43 20.23
CA ARG A 51 -19.33 -4.45 19.40
C ARG A 51 -18.44 -5.15 18.34
N PHE A 52 -17.26 -4.61 18.08
CA PHE A 52 -16.28 -5.15 17.14
C PHE A 52 -15.04 -5.72 17.85
N ASP A 53 -15.02 -5.66 19.18
CA ASP A 53 -14.02 -6.28 20.04
C ASP A 53 -14.33 -7.78 20.19
N VAL A 54 -14.33 -8.44 19.05
CA VAL A 54 -14.58 -9.86 18.90
C VAL A 54 -13.40 -10.43 18.12
N GLN A 55 -13.09 -11.71 18.35
CA GLN A 55 -12.11 -12.49 17.58
C GLN A 55 -12.12 -12.12 16.09
N SER A 56 -10.97 -12.30 15.41
CA SER A 56 -10.80 -11.96 13.99
C SER A 56 -12.03 -12.26 13.13
N TRP A 57 -12.47 -11.29 12.35
CA TRP A 57 -13.72 -11.39 11.61
C TRP A 57 -13.58 -10.98 10.15
N PHE A 58 -14.51 -11.50 9.36
CA PHE A 58 -14.68 -11.24 7.94
C PHE A 58 -16.15 -10.97 7.63
N ARG A 59 -16.39 -10.03 6.71
CA ARG A 59 -17.70 -9.77 6.10
C ARG A 59 -17.54 -9.69 4.58
N GLY A 60 -18.24 -10.57 3.87
CA GLY A 60 -18.27 -10.63 2.42
C GLY A 60 -19.60 -10.12 1.86
N MET A 61 -19.51 -9.41 0.75
CA MET A 61 -20.63 -8.98 -0.07
C MET A 61 -20.39 -9.41 -1.52
N SER A 62 -21.41 -10.00 -2.13
CA SER A 62 -21.39 -10.36 -3.54
C SER A 62 -22.76 -10.13 -4.18
N ILE A 63 -22.78 -10.00 -5.51
CA ILE A 63 -24.01 -9.95 -6.30
C ILE A 63 -24.08 -11.25 -7.09
N VAL A 64 -25.12 -12.04 -6.83
CA VAL A 64 -25.34 -13.35 -7.47
C VAL A 64 -26.61 -13.31 -8.30
N THR A 65 -26.66 -14.07 -9.37
CA THR A 65 -27.86 -14.19 -10.21
C THR A 65 -28.59 -15.48 -9.87
N VAL A 66 -29.84 -15.38 -9.43
CA VAL A 66 -30.67 -16.54 -9.11
C VAL A 66 -31.81 -16.64 -10.13
N PRO A 67 -31.88 -17.71 -10.94
CA PRO A 67 -33.01 -17.93 -11.85
C PRO A 67 -34.34 -18.03 -11.10
N ALA A 68 -35.42 -17.59 -11.74
CA ALA A 68 -36.76 -17.66 -11.15
C ALA A 68 -37.14 -19.12 -10.78
N ASN A 69 -37.75 -19.30 -9.60
CA ASN A 69 -38.19 -20.59 -9.08
C ASN A 69 -37.06 -21.64 -8.97
N SER A 70 -35.83 -21.19 -8.71
CA SER A 70 -34.66 -22.06 -8.54
C SER A 70 -33.90 -21.73 -7.25
N SER A 71 -32.97 -22.62 -6.91
CA SER A 71 -31.96 -22.42 -5.87
C SER A 71 -30.58 -22.52 -6.50
N VAL A 72 -29.66 -21.66 -6.04
CA VAL A 72 -28.24 -21.75 -6.38
C VAL A 72 -27.50 -22.14 -5.10
N GLU A 73 -26.70 -23.20 -5.17
CA GLU A 73 -25.80 -23.61 -4.11
C GLU A 73 -24.38 -23.10 -4.42
N LEU A 74 -23.73 -22.52 -3.42
CA LEU A 74 -22.41 -21.91 -3.53
C LEU A 74 -21.54 -22.36 -2.36
N VAL A 75 -20.30 -22.74 -2.65
CA VAL A 75 -19.30 -23.08 -1.64
C VAL A 75 -18.39 -21.87 -1.42
N TYR A 76 -18.22 -21.47 -0.17
CA TYR A 76 -17.24 -20.45 0.20
C TYR A 76 -15.88 -21.08 0.49
N THR A 77 -14.86 -20.63 -0.24
CA THR A 77 -13.46 -21.01 -0.02
C THR A 77 -12.64 -19.79 0.33
N SER A 78 -11.81 -19.89 1.38
CA SER A 78 -10.85 -18.85 1.76
C SER A 78 -9.42 -19.31 1.50
N VAL A 79 -8.66 -18.53 0.72
CA VAL A 79 -7.22 -18.76 0.53
C VAL A 79 -6.43 -17.78 1.39
N ASN A 80 -5.72 -18.32 2.38
CA ASN A 80 -5.01 -17.55 3.41
C ASN A 80 -3.49 -17.80 3.43
N GLY A 81 -2.97 -18.60 2.50
CA GLY A 81 -1.57 -19.00 2.46
C GLY A 81 -1.09 -19.11 1.03
N PHE A 82 -0.77 -20.33 0.60
CA PHE A 82 -0.35 -20.60 -0.77
C PHE A 82 -1.53 -20.81 -1.71
N TRP A 83 -1.35 -20.37 -2.97
CA TRP A 83 -2.18 -20.71 -4.11
C TRP A 83 -1.29 -21.31 -5.21
N GLY A 84 -1.32 -22.64 -5.31
CA GLY A 84 -0.29 -23.39 -6.03
C GLY A 84 1.05 -23.30 -5.31
N GLN A 85 2.12 -22.93 -6.03
CA GLN A 85 3.49 -22.85 -5.49
C GLN A 85 3.85 -21.50 -4.88
N ALA A 86 3.01 -20.47 -5.04
CA ALA A 86 3.29 -19.11 -4.56
C ALA A 86 2.24 -18.65 -3.54
N PRO A 87 2.59 -17.74 -2.62
CA PRO A 87 1.64 -17.10 -1.71
C PRO A 87 0.50 -16.43 -2.48
N ALA A 88 -0.73 -16.56 -2.01
CA ALA A 88 -1.89 -15.91 -2.60
C ALA A 88 -1.82 -14.40 -2.39
N ALA A 89 -2.11 -13.62 -3.43
CA ALA A 89 -2.29 -12.18 -3.32
C ALA A 89 -3.71 -11.83 -2.92
N SER A 90 -3.88 -11.00 -1.89
CA SER A 90 -5.18 -10.48 -1.45
C SER A 90 -5.10 -8.97 -1.24
N HIS A 91 -6.19 -8.27 -1.51
CA HIS A 91 -6.34 -6.85 -1.20
C HIS A 91 -7.76 -6.58 -0.73
N ALA A 92 -7.91 -6.11 0.50
CA ALA A 92 -9.21 -5.86 1.09
C ALA A 92 -9.20 -4.71 2.09
N GLN A 93 -10.40 -4.19 2.36
CA GLN A 93 -10.62 -3.22 3.41
C GLN A 93 -10.34 -3.87 4.78
N LEU A 94 -9.39 -3.30 5.51
CA LEU A 94 -9.08 -3.65 6.88
C LEU A 94 -9.72 -2.60 7.79
N CYS A 95 -10.67 -3.04 8.60
CA CYS A 95 -11.24 -2.24 9.66
C CYS A 95 -10.19 -2.04 10.77
N LEU A 96 -10.09 -0.82 11.29
CA LEU A 96 -9.17 -0.47 12.37
C LEU A 96 -9.89 -0.28 13.71
N VAL A 97 -11.17 -0.66 13.80
CA VAL A 97 -11.86 -0.63 15.09
C VAL A 97 -11.15 -1.61 16.02
N GLY A 98 -10.78 -1.15 17.21
CA GLY A 98 -9.92 -1.91 18.11
C GLY A 98 -8.51 -1.33 18.21
N TRP A 99 -8.02 -0.71 17.13
CA TRP A 99 -6.71 -0.07 17.04
C TRP A 99 -6.78 1.46 17.11
N GLY A 100 -7.60 2.06 16.24
CA GLY A 100 -7.72 3.51 16.08
C GLY A 100 -7.63 3.95 14.62
N GLY A 101 -8.24 5.09 14.30
CA GLY A 101 -8.57 5.47 12.92
C GLY A 101 -9.90 4.86 12.50
N ASN A 102 -10.82 5.69 11.99
CA ASN A 102 -12.21 5.28 11.68
C ASN A 102 -12.59 5.52 10.22
N GLN A 103 -11.60 5.78 9.36
CA GLN A 103 -11.80 5.94 7.92
C GLN A 103 -11.33 4.70 7.16
N LEU A 104 -11.32 4.79 5.83
CA LEU A 104 -10.88 3.70 4.97
C LEU A 104 -9.41 3.37 5.24
N TRP A 105 -9.15 2.08 5.43
CA TRP A 105 -7.82 1.51 5.45
C TRP A 105 -7.85 0.19 4.70
N ASP A 106 -6.86 -0.02 3.85
CA ASP A 106 -6.75 -1.19 3.00
C ASP A 106 -5.47 -1.95 3.31
N GLN A 107 -5.54 -3.28 3.23
CA GLN A 107 -4.40 -4.15 3.37
C GLN A 107 -4.26 -5.02 2.14
N ALA A 108 -3.10 -4.95 1.50
CA ALA A 108 -2.64 -5.91 0.53
C ALA A 108 -1.63 -6.88 1.18
N SER A 109 -1.80 -8.17 0.90
CA SER A 109 -1.00 -9.24 1.51
C SER A 109 -0.67 -10.36 0.53
N LEU A 110 0.55 -10.89 0.65
CA LEU A 110 0.99 -12.15 0.06
C LEU A 110 0.99 -13.23 1.15
N GLY A 111 0.00 -14.13 1.09
CA GLY A 111 -0.31 -15.05 2.19
C GLY A 111 -0.76 -14.31 3.46
N SER A 112 -1.06 -15.05 4.53
CA SER A 112 -1.50 -14.47 5.80
C SER A 112 -0.39 -14.41 6.85
N TRP A 113 0.73 -13.78 6.51
CA TRP A 113 1.90 -13.66 7.39
C TRP A 113 2.10 -12.25 7.94
N GLY A 114 1.06 -11.42 7.85
CA GLY A 114 1.09 -10.02 8.24
C GLY A 114 0.67 -9.11 7.11
N GLU A 115 0.88 -7.82 7.31
CA GLU A 115 0.63 -6.75 6.35
C GLU A 115 1.79 -6.65 5.36
N SER A 116 1.60 -7.07 4.10
CA SER A 116 2.64 -6.87 3.09
C SER A 116 2.77 -5.39 2.75
N ILE A 117 1.63 -4.75 2.43
CA ILE A 117 1.51 -3.31 2.19
C ILE A 117 0.14 -2.84 2.70
N THR A 118 0.09 -1.80 3.54
CA THR A 118 -1.16 -1.12 3.90
C THR A 118 -1.28 0.23 3.23
N TYR A 119 -2.53 0.62 2.96
CA TYR A 119 -2.88 1.89 2.34
C TYR A 119 -3.87 2.65 3.23
N ASP A 120 -3.60 3.94 3.43
CA ASP A 120 -4.49 4.91 4.09
C ASP A 120 -4.87 5.99 3.05
N PRO A 121 -5.89 5.74 2.20
CA PRO A 121 -6.20 6.64 1.08
C PRO A 121 -6.49 8.07 1.49
N ASP A 122 -7.15 8.25 2.63
CA ASP A 122 -7.49 9.55 3.21
C ASP A 122 -6.36 10.14 4.07
N ILE A 123 -5.31 9.35 4.35
CA ILE A 123 -4.22 9.69 5.29
C ILE A 123 -4.80 10.06 6.67
N ASN A 124 -5.81 9.30 7.09
CA ASN A 124 -6.60 9.58 8.29
C ASN A 124 -5.80 9.45 9.59
N LEU A 125 -4.73 8.65 9.59
CA LEU A 125 -3.80 8.55 10.73
C LEU A 125 -2.79 9.70 10.78
N GLY A 126 -2.80 10.62 9.81
CA GLY A 126 -1.84 11.73 9.71
C GLY A 126 -0.41 11.27 9.41
N ARG A 127 -0.27 10.07 8.82
CA ARG A 127 1.00 9.39 8.54
C ARG A 127 1.35 9.51 7.06
N SER A 128 0.93 8.54 6.25
CA SER A 128 1.16 8.51 4.80
C SER A 128 0.08 7.72 4.07
N MET A 129 0.07 7.85 2.74
CA MET A 129 -0.78 7.03 1.87
C MET A 129 -0.45 5.54 1.93
N VAL A 130 0.84 5.17 2.01
CA VAL A 130 1.30 3.80 2.21
C VAL A 130 1.98 3.74 3.54
N ASP A 131 1.51 2.89 4.45
CA ASP A 131 2.03 2.83 5.82
C ASP A 131 2.89 1.57 6.02
N ASP A 132 2.31 0.47 6.49
CA ASP A 132 3.05 -0.75 6.77
C ASP A 132 3.56 -1.38 5.48
N VAL A 133 4.87 -1.60 5.39
CA VAL A 133 5.50 -2.40 4.35
C VAL A 133 6.40 -3.40 5.04
N ARG A 134 6.23 -4.68 4.72
CA ARG A 134 6.95 -5.75 5.41
C ARG A 134 7.58 -6.69 4.40
N PRO A 135 8.78 -7.27 4.65
CA PRO A 135 9.31 -8.34 3.82
C PRO A 135 8.44 -9.59 3.91
N MET A 136 8.55 -10.45 2.91
CA MET A 136 7.88 -11.76 2.88
C MET A 136 8.87 -12.90 2.95
N MET A 137 8.40 -14.08 3.36
CA MET A 137 9.17 -15.34 3.33
C MET A 137 10.51 -15.32 4.10
N VAL A 138 10.59 -14.46 5.11
CA VAL A 138 11.73 -14.32 6.01
C VAL A 138 11.33 -14.60 7.47
N TRP A 139 12.31 -14.50 8.37
CA TRP A 139 12.13 -14.72 9.80
C TRP A 139 11.30 -13.62 10.46
N ASN A 140 10.41 -14.05 11.34
CA ASN A 140 9.50 -13.18 12.06
C ASN A 140 10.19 -12.29 13.10
N MET A 141 9.47 -11.26 13.53
CA MET A 141 9.89 -10.38 14.61
C MET A 141 9.54 -10.94 15.99
N ASN A 142 10.30 -10.52 17.01
CA ASN A 142 9.97 -10.69 18.43
C ASN A 142 9.67 -12.14 18.89
N LYS A 143 10.47 -13.11 18.41
CA LYS A 143 10.48 -14.48 18.94
C LYS A 143 11.90 -14.93 19.29
N ASP A 144 12.04 -15.59 20.44
CA ASP A 144 13.30 -16.22 20.88
C ASP A 144 13.76 -17.32 19.90
N THR A 145 12.80 -18.06 19.34
CA THR A 145 13.03 -19.01 18.24
C THR A 145 12.29 -18.50 17.00
N PRO A 146 13.00 -17.95 16.02
CA PRO A 146 12.39 -17.39 14.83
C PRO A 146 11.69 -18.47 14.00
N GLU A 147 10.53 -18.13 13.48
CA GLU A 147 9.73 -18.92 12.54
C GLU A 147 9.67 -18.19 11.20
N LYS A 148 9.65 -18.97 10.11
CA LYS A 148 9.38 -18.42 8.79
C LYS A 148 7.88 -18.21 8.62
N TRP A 149 7.51 -17.30 7.72
CA TRP A 149 6.12 -17.10 7.30
C TRP A 149 5.24 -16.62 8.45
N TRP A 150 5.69 -15.55 9.10
CA TRP A 150 4.95 -14.87 10.17
C TRP A 150 5.28 -13.39 10.17
N TRP A 151 4.68 -12.62 11.08
CA TRP A 151 4.87 -11.18 11.21
C TRP A 151 6.34 -10.80 11.28
N THR A 152 6.84 -10.08 10.27
CA THR A 152 8.22 -9.57 10.21
C THR A 152 8.27 -8.12 10.68
N ASN A 153 9.46 -7.50 10.76
CA ASN A 153 9.55 -6.08 11.05
C ASN A 153 8.92 -5.23 9.94
N ASN A 154 8.40 -4.06 10.31
CA ASN A 154 7.88 -3.07 9.39
C ASN A 154 9.00 -2.13 8.94
N VAL A 155 9.19 -1.98 7.64
CA VAL A 155 10.17 -1.08 7.04
C VAL A 155 9.57 0.28 6.64
N GLY A 156 8.29 0.49 6.95
CA GLY A 156 7.56 1.74 6.77
C GLY A 156 7.18 2.02 5.33
N GLY A 157 6.73 3.24 5.10
CA GLY A 157 5.86 3.57 3.99
C GLY A 157 6.44 4.47 2.92
N CYS A 158 5.59 4.79 1.96
CA CYS A 158 5.80 5.79 0.94
C CYS A 158 4.58 6.71 0.85
N ASP A 159 4.71 7.80 0.13
CA ASP A 159 3.60 8.70 -0.13
C ASP A 159 3.32 8.85 -1.62
N PHE A 160 2.03 8.96 -1.95
CA PHE A 160 1.57 9.29 -3.29
C PHE A 160 1.06 10.72 -3.26
N LEU A 161 1.72 11.62 -3.99
CA LEU A 161 1.49 13.06 -3.94
C LEU A 161 1.62 13.66 -2.54
N THR A 162 2.80 14.19 -2.25
CA THR A 162 3.06 15.01 -1.07
C THR A 162 2.93 16.48 -1.46
N VAL A 163 2.06 17.24 -0.81
CA VAL A 163 1.94 18.70 -0.99
C VAL A 163 1.87 19.39 0.36
N PHE A 164 2.64 20.44 0.52
CA PHE A 164 2.67 21.28 1.72
C PHE A 164 2.31 22.73 1.39
N ASP A 165 1.71 23.44 2.34
CA ASP A 165 1.40 24.86 2.22
C ASP A 165 2.60 25.76 2.61
N SER A 166 2.39 27.08 2.55
CA SER A 166 3.42 28.07 2.89
C SER A 166 3.86 28.05 4.34
N ASN A 167 3.06 27.46 5.23
CA ASN A 167 3.37 27.29 6.65
C ASN A 167 4.05 25.94 6.94
N GLY A 168 4.31 25.13 5.91
CA GLY A 168 4.88 23.80 6.07
C GLY A 168 3.89 22.77 6.62
N SER A 169 2.59 23.00 6.46
CA SER A 169 1.53 22.04 6.80
C SER A 169 1.15 21.18 5.60
N LYS A 170 1.02 19.87 5.80
CA LYS A 170 0.67 18.92 4.74
C LYS A 170 -0.80 19.06 4.36
N PHE A 171 -1.10 19.03 3.06
CA PHE A 171 -2.45 18.80 2.57
C PHE A 171 -2.75 17.30 2.61
N TYR A 172 -3.87 16.93 3.24
CA TYR A 172 -4.38 15.57 3.21
C TYR A 172 -5.34 15.37 2.03
N ASN A 173 -5.51 14.10 1.66
CA ASN A 173 -6.45 13.73 0.62
C ASN A 173 -7.89 13.93 1.12
N SER A 174 -8.81 14.12 0.18
CA SER A 174 -10.22 14.34 0.46
C SER A 174 -11.07 13.69 -0.62
N ASN A 175 -12.32 13.39 -0.26
CA ASN A 175 -13.30 12.77 -1.17
C ASN A 175 -12.80 11.47 -1.82
N MET A 176 -11.97 10.70 -1.09
CA MET A 176 -11.39 9.47 -1.61
C MET A 176 -12.46 8.39 -1.81
N LYS A 177 -12.33 7.66 -2.90
CA LYS A 177 -13.15 6.52 -3.27
C LYS A 177 -12.25 5.38 -3.73
N SER A 178 -12.71 4.17 -3.48
CA SER A 178 -12.01 2.95 -3.86
C SER A 178 -12.81 2.14 -4.86
N MET A 179 -12.12 1.61 -5.86
CA MET A 179 -12.65 0.66 -6.81
C MET A 179 -11.75 -0.57 -6.83
N TYR A 180 -12.31 -1.74 -6.51
CA TYR A 180 -11.62 -3.02 -6.54
C TYR A 180 -11.96 -3.71 -7.86
N SER A 181 -10.99 -3.81 -8.77
CA SER A 181 -11.14 -4.44 -10.09
C SER A 181 -10.72 -5.91 -10.09
N ALA A 182 -9.78 -6.29 -9.22
CA ALA A 182 -9.40 -7.67 -8.99
C ALA A 182 -9.09 -7.88 -7.50
N TYR A 183 -9.69 -8.91 -6.91
CA TYR A 183 -9.63 -9.12 -5.46
C TYR A 183 -8.50 -10.08 -5.04
N CYS A 184 -8.26 -11.17 -5.81
CA CYS A 184 -7.36 -12.28 -5.45
C CYS A 184 -7.55 -13.51 -6.38
N PRO A 185 -6.79 -14.63 -6.25
CA PRO A 185 -5.57 -14.85 -5.45
C PRO A 185 -4.27 -14.67 -6.26
N ASN A 186 -4.36 -14.29 -7.54
CA ASN A 186 -3.19 -14.18 -8.42
C ASN A 186 -2.66 -12.75 -8.53
N ILE A 187 -3.56 -11.79 -8.72
CA ILE A 187 -3.28 -10.37 -8.81
C ILE A 187 -4.39 -9.61 -8.11
N THR A 188 -4.02 -8.54 -7.42
CA THR A 188 -4.95 -7.56 -6.89
C THR A 188 -4.91 -6.30 -7.74
N ASP A 189 -6.03 -5.59 -7.83
CA ASP A 189 -6.12 -4.35 -8.59
C ASP A 189 -7.14 -3.42 -7.93
N VAL A 190 -6.63 -2.37 -7.29
CA VAL A 190 -7.44 -1.40 -6.55
C VAL A 190 -7.04 0.00 -6.94
N THR A 191 -8.01 0.82 -7.30
CA THR A 191 -7.83 2.24 -7.59
C THR A 191 -8.41 3.09 -6.46
N TYR A 192 -7.58 3.99 -5.93
CA TYR A 192 -7.98 5.07 -5.03
C TYR A 192 -8.04 6.37 -5.81
N ALA A 193 -9.14 7.11 -5.74
CA ALA A 193 -9.26 8.38 -6.44
C ALA A 193 -10.02 9.41 -5.60
N GLY A 194 -9.58 10.66 -5.68
CA GLY A 194 -10.14 11.78 -4.93
C GLY A 194 -9.43 13.08 -5.26
N THR A 195 -9.30 13.95 -4.26
CA THR A 195 -8.69 15.27 -4.41
C THR A 195 -7.67 15.57 -3.32
N ALA A 196 -6.76 16.50 -3.62
CA ALA A 196 -5.77 17.03 -2.70
C ALA A 196 -5.62 18.55 -2.91
N ALA A 197 -4.91 19.21 -1.97
CA ALA A 197 -4.64 20.64 -2.00
C ALA A 197 -5.92 21.49 -2.17
N ASN A 198 -6.93 21.24 -1.34
CA ASN A 198 -8.23 21.91 -1.38
C ASN A 198 -8.92 21.81 -2.75
N ASP A 199 -9.06 20.58 -3.27
CA ASP A 199 -9.67 20.27 -4.57
C ASP A 199 -8.93 20.80 -5.82
N ASN A 200 -7.76 21.44 -5.65
CA ASN A 200 -6.97 21.95 -6.78
C ASN A 200 -6.19 20.87 -7.51
N ILE A 201 -6.03 19.68 -6.93
CA ILE A 201 -5.43 18.51 -7.59
C ILE A 201 -6.41 17.35 -7.51
N LYS A 202 -6.78 16.79 -8.66
CA LYS A 202 -7.43 15.48 -8.72
C LYS A 202 -6.34 14.41 -8.76
N LEU A 203 -6.46 13.39 -7.92
CA LEU A 203 -5.53 12.26 -7.91
C LEU A 203 -6.22 10.94 -8.19
N SER A 204 -5.51 10.05 -8.86
CA SER A 204 -5.85 8.64 -9.02
C SER A 204 -4.60 7.80 -8.81
N CYS A 205 -4.69 6.82 -7.92
CA CYS A 205 -3.62 5.92 -7.53
C CYS A 205 -4.11 4.49 -7.70
N ARG A 206 -3.71 3.83 -8.78
CA ARG A 206 -4.00 2.41 -9.01
C ARG A 206 -2.86 1.57 -8.45
N THR A 207 -3.20 0.61 -7.61
CA THR A 207 -2.26 -0.26 -6.89
C THR A 207 -2.54 -1.72 -7.26
N ARG A 208 -1.48 -2.46 -7.59
CA ARG A 208 -1.55 -3.86 -7.97
C ARG A 208 -0.49 -4.67 -7.24
N LEU A 209 -0.88 -5.74 -6.58
CA LEU A 209 0.02 -6.70 -5.95
C LEU A 209 -0.05 -8.02 -6.72
N LEU A 210 1.10 -8.53 -7.15
CA LEU A 210 1.20 -9.79 -7.87
C LEU A 210 1.69 -10.88 -6.92
N ARG A 211 1.10 -12.08 -7.01
CA ARG A 211 1.64 -13.24 -6.32
C ARG A 211 3.08 -13.52 -6.77
N THR A 212 3.94 -13.85 -5.81
CA THR A 212 5.37 -14.11 -6.03
C THR A 212 5.93 -14.78 -4.78
N ASP A 213 6.99 -15.57 -4.93
CA ASP A 213 7.77 -16.20 -3.86
C ASP A 213 9.18 -15.57 -3.70
N ASP A 214 9.43 -14.46 -4.39
CA ASP A 214 10.72 -13.75 -4.40
C ASP A 214 10.70 -12.55 -3.42
N TYR A 215 10.16 -11.40 -3.84
CA TYR A 215 10.00 -10.21 -3.01
C TYR A 215 8.68 -9.51 -3.27
N ILE A 216 8.25 -8.70 -2.29
CA ILE A 216 7.01 -7.93 -2.40
C ILE A 216 7.17 -6.85 -3.46
N ARG A 217 6.36 -6.94 -4.51
CA ARG A 217 6.32 -5.98 -5.61
C ARG A 217 4.90 -5.47 -5.80
N ALA A 218 4.70 -4.20 -5.47
CA ALA A 218 3.53 -3.46 -5.90
C ALA A 218 3.84 -2.68 -7.18
N VAL A 219 2.85 -2.62 -8.07
CA VAL A 219 2.88 -1.80 -9.27
C VAL A 219 1.88 -0.66 -9.10
N TYR A 220 2.35 0.56 -9.31
CA TYR A 220 1.56 1.78 -9.14
C TYR A 220 1.40 2.51 -10.47
N ASP A 221 0.16 2.87 -10.80
CA ASP A 221 -0.12 3.87 -11.83
C ASP A 221 -0.66 5.12 -11.12
N LEU A 222 0.08 6.21 -11.20
CA LEU A 222 -0.22 7.46 -10.49
C LEU A 222 -0.55 8.55 -11.50
N ARG A 223 -1.70 9.21 -11.33
CA ARG A 223 -2.15 10.33 -12.17
C ARG A 223 -2.58 11.50 -11.31
N TYR A 224 -2.08 12.67 -11.64
CA TYR A 224 -2.41 13.93 -11.00
C TYR A 224 -2.83 14.95 -12.05
N ASP A 225 -4.06 15.46 -11.93
CA ASP A 225 -4.57 16.54 -12.78
C ASP A 225 -4.70 17.80 -11.92
N VAL A 226 -3.84 18.80 -12.16
CA VAL A 226 -3.91 20.11 -11.48
C VAL A 226 -5.01 20.94 -12.15
N VAL A 227 -6.11 21.14 -11.44
CA VAL A 227 -7.33 21.79 -11.95
C VAL A 227 -7.55 23.19 -11.36
N GLY A 228 -6.72 23.59 -10.40
CA GLY A 228 -6.73 24.92 -9.79
C GLY A 228 -5.34 25.36 -9.36
N ALA A 229 -5.23 26.53 -8.75
CA ALA A 229 -3.94 27.10 -8.38
C ALA A 229 -3.33 26.35 -7.19
N VAL A 230 -2.08 25.91 -7.34
CA VAL A 230 -1.28 25.32 -6.26
C VAL A 230 0.05 26.04 -6.23
N THR A 231 0.32 26.75 -5.12
CA THR A 231 1.61 27.39 -4.92
C THR A 231 2.63 26.33 -4.53
N VAL A 232 3.69 26.22 -5.32
CA VAL A 232 4.80 25.31 -5.06
C VAL A 232 6.11 26.09 -5.13
N ASP A 233 7.05 25.75 -4.26
CA ASP A 233 8.43 26.23 -4.37
C ASP A 233 9.22 25.24 -5.24
N ALA A 234 9.86 25.75 -6.28
CA ALA A 234 10.71 24.95 -7.17
C ALA A 234 12.01 24.51 -6.47
N ASN A 235 12.44 25.21 -5.41
CA ASN A 235 13.63 24.90 -4.63
C ASN A 235 13.35 25.05 -3.12
N PRO A 236 12.47 24.22 -2.53
CA PRO A 236 12.08 24.40 -1.14
C PRO A 236 13.26 24.17 -0.20
N SER A 237 13.48 25.07 0.76
CA SER A 237 14.49 24.90 1.81
C SER A 237 13.98 24.07 3.02
N GLY A 238 12.87 23.36 2.85
CA GLY A 238 12.18 22.58 3.88
C GLY A 238 10.79 22.14 3.41
N ASN A 239 9.80 22.14 4.31
CA ASN A 239 8.43 21.76 3.96
C ASN A 239 7.61 22.87 3.28
N ASN A 240 8.01 24.14 3.36
CA ASN A 240 7.19 25.25 2.87
C ASN A 240 6.96 25.14 1.35
N ASN A 241 5.69 25.06 0.93
CA ASN A 241 5.28 24.91 -0.47
C ASN A 241 5.95 23.72 -1.19
N ARG A 242 6.34 22.67 -0.46
CA ARG A 242 7.00 21.49 -1.02
C ARG A 242 6.00 20.61 -1.78
N ILE A 243 6.43 20.08 -2.93
CA ILE A 243 5.69 19.07 -3.68
C ILE A 243 6.58 17.88 -4.05
N ALA A 244 6.05 16.66 -3.94
CA ALA A 244 6.65 15.45 -4.49
C ALA A 244 5.55 14.55 -5.08
N PHE A 245 5.71 14.06 -6.31
CA PHE A 245 4.72 13.19 -6.96
C PHE A 245 4.77 11.74 -6.43
N PHE A 246 5.90 11.33 -5.88
CA PHE A 246 6.08 10.09 -5.15
C PHE A 246 7.22 10.28 -4.14
N GLN A 247 7.08 9.71 -2.94
CA GLN A 247 8.13 9.77 -1.91
C GLN A 247 8.40 8.37 -1.34
N LEU A 248 9.58 7.79 -1.58
CA LEU A 248 10.02 6.53 -0.98
C LEU A 248 10.57 6.80 0.43
N GLY A 249 9.82 6.44 1.47
CA GLY A 249 10.08 6.89 2.84
C GLY A 249 9.32 8.18 3.14
N SER A 250 8.07 8.03 3.60
CA SER A 250 7.21 9.17 3.89
C SER A 250 7.67 9.97 5.11
N ASP A 251 7.28 11.24 5.20
CA ASP A 251 7.66 12.08 6.35
C ASP A 251 7.02 11.59 7.66
N GLY A 252 5.82 11.01 7.56
CA GLY A 252 5.01 10.56 8.69
C GLY A 252 5.18 9.09 9.07
N TYR A 253 5.80 8.26 8.21
CA TYR A 253 5.88 6.82 8.44
C TYR A 253 7.06 6.15 7.69
N ASN A 254 8.23 6.13 8.32
CA ASN A 254 9.41 5.49 7.74
C ASN A 254 10.14 4.65 8.81
N ASN A 255 9.78 3.37 8.94
CA ASN A 255 10.07 2.58 10.15
C ASN A 255 11.40 1.81 10.16
N HIS A 256 12.25 1.95 9.14
CA HIS A 256 13.61 1.41 9.16
C HIS A 256 14.66 2.51 8.97
N ASN A 257 15.91 2.20 9.31
CA ASN A 257 17.08 2.97 8.92
C ASN A 257 17.75 2.27 7.73
N PHE A 258 18.49 3.02 6.93
CA PHE A 258 19.33 2.50 5.85
C PHE A 258 20.64 3.27 5.83
N GLU A 259 21.75 2.60 5.54
CA GLU A 259 23.07 3.26 5.52
C GLU A 259 23.50 3.71 4.13
N MET A 260 22.86 3.17 3.08
CA MET A 260 23.24 3.47 1.71
C MET A 260 22.01 3.76 0.85
N MET A 261 22.19 4.72 -0.05
CA MET A 261 21.31 4.94 -1.19
C MET A 261 22.08 4.62 -2.47
N ALA A 262 21.37 4.03 -3.43
CA ALA A 262 21.90 3.83 -4.77
C ALA A 262 20.88 4.26 -5.82
N ARG A 263 21.39 4.63 -6.98
CA ARG A 263 20.58 4.82 -8.18
C ARG A 263 21.25 4.17 -9.38
N GLY A 264 20.44 3.81 -10.35
CA GLY A 264 20.96 3.35 -11.63
C GLY A 264 19.88 3.27 -12.68
N ASP A 265 20.26 2.63 -13.77
CA ASP A 265 19.38 2.40 -14.91
C ASP A 265 19.46 0.94 -15.41
N GLU A 266 18.94 0.66 -16.60
CA GLU A 266 19.02 -0.66 -17.23
C GLU A 266 20.46 -1.18 -17.41
N ASN A 267 21.47 -0.31 -17.41
CA ASN A 267 22.88 -0.69 -17.51
C ASN A 267 23.52 -1.02 -16.15
N GLY A 268 22.77 -0.86 -15.06
CA GLY A 268 23.21 -1.17 -13.70
C GLY A 268 23.43 0.07 -12.85
N LEU A 269 24.28 -0.08 -11.83
CA LEU A 269 24.57 0.94 -10.83
C LEU A 269 25.26 2.15 -11.46
N VAL A 270 24.69 3.34 -11.26
CA VAL A 270 25.31 4.61 -11.67
C VAL A 270 26.04 5.26 -10.50
N GLU A 271 25.45 5.22 -9.32
CA GLU A 271 25.99 5.88 -8.14
C GLU A 271 25.46 5.25 -6.85
N GLU A 272 26.31 5.21 -5.82
CA GLU A 272 25.99 4.77 -4.47
C GLU A 272 26.61 5.72 -3.44
N TRP A 273 25.87 6.09 -2.39
CA TRP A 273 26.33 7.04 -1.38
C TRP A 273 25.65 6.83 -0.03
N ALA A 274 26.29 7.31 1.04
CA ALA A 274 25.66 7.42 2.36
C ALA A 274 24.72 8.65 2.39
N PRO A 275 23.43 8.50 2.74
CA PRO A 275 22.47 9.59 2.74
C PRO A 275 22.68 10.54 3.93
N VAL A 276 22.42 11.83 3.72
CA VAL A 276 22.25 12.78 4.83
C VAL A 276 20.87 12.55 5.42
N LYS A 277 20.81 12.22 6.71
CA LYS A 277 19.57 11.86 7.39
C LYS A 277 18.99 13.04 8.17
N GLY A 278 17.67 13.21 8.10
CA GLY A 278 16.93 14.20 8.90
C GLY A 278 17.20 15.67 8.56
N GLY A 279 16.76 16.56 9.47
CA GLY A 279 16.95 18.00 9.34
C GLY A 279 15.95 18.72 8.42
N LEU A 280 14.94 18.01 7.89
CA LEU A 280 13.89 18.58 7.02
C LEU A 280 14.46 19.44 5.90
N SER A 281 15.46 18.90 5.20
CA SER A 281 16.20 19.64 4.18
C SER A 281 16.62 18.72 3.03
N TYR A 282 16.84 19.32 1.87
CA TYR A 282 17.37 18.61 0.72
C TYR A 282 18.89 18.54 0.81
N SER A 283 19.43 17.32 0.73
CA SER A 283 20.88 17.10 0.57
C SER A 283 21.29 16.99 -0.89
N ARG A 284 20.34 16.63 -1.76
CA ARG A 284 20.50 16.56 -3.21
C ARG A 284 19.20 16.94 -3.88
N THR A 285 19.27 17.70 -4.97
CA THR A 285 18.09 18.15 -5.73
C THR A 285 18.29 17.95 -7.22
N SER A 286 17.18 17.85 -7.95
CA SER A 286 17.17 17.92 -9.41
C SER A 286 18.06 16.88 -10.11
N ILE A 287 18.17 15.68 -9.53
CA ILE A 287 18.85 14.55 -10.16
C ILE A 287 17.95 14.04 -11.28
N ALA A 288 18.38 14.20 -12.53
CA ALA A 288 17.65 13.67 -13.68
C ALA A 288 17.71 12.14 -13.70
N GLY A 289 16.59 11.49 -14.02
CA GLY A 289 16.58 10.09 -14.42
C GLY A 289 17.38 9.87 -15.70
N THR A 290 18.11 8.76 -15.77
CA THR A 290 18.87 8.27 -16.93
C THR A 290 18.30 6.95 -17.43
N GLY A 291 18.43 6.70 -18.74
CA GLY A 291 17.97 5.45 -19.34
C GLY A 291 16.44 5.27 -19.35
N SER A 292 16.03 4.09 -19.79
CA SER A 292 14.64 3.64 -19.90
C SER A 292 14.09 3.02 -18.62
N VAL A 293 14.97 2.57 -17.71
CA VAL A 293 14.56 1.93 -16.45
C VAL A 293 15.30 2.56 -15.27
N ASN A 294 14.79 3.69 -14.83
CA ASN A 294 15.35 4.39 -13.68
C ASN A 294 15.01 3.67 -12.37
N TRP A 295 16.01 3.41 -11.53
CA TRP A 295 15.76 2.80 -10.23
C TRP A 295 16.54 3.45 -9.10
N PHE A 296 15.95 3.36 -7.90
CA PHE A 296 16.48 3.85 -6.64
C PHE A 296 16.40 2.76 -5.59
N SER A 297 17.40 2.70 -4.72
CA SER A 297 17.47 1.75 -3.63
C SER A 297 17.80 2.45 -2.32
N LEU A 298 17.04 2.14 -1.28
CA LEU A 298 17.37 2.38 0.12
C LEU A 298 17.81 1.03 0.70
N HIS A 299 19.10 0.87 0.97
CA HIS A 299 19.65 -0.44 1.32
C HIS A 299 20.71 -0.39 2.42
N GLN A 300 21.18 -1.58 2.79
CA GLN A 300 21.78 -1.83 4.11
C GLN A 300 20.79 -1.47 5.22
N ALA A 301 19.55 -1.91 5.04
CA ALA A 301 18.47 -1.70 5.99
C ALA A 301 18.85 -2.27 7.35
N ASN A 302 18.64 -1.48 8.39
CA ASN A 302 18.85 -1.86 9.77
C ASN A 302 17.72 -1.36 10.68
N SER A 303 17.65 -1.96 11.87
CA SER A 303 16.60 -1.67 12.82
C SER A 303 16.76 -0.29 13.44
N LYS A 304 15.65 0.42 13.57
CA LYS A 304 15.55 1.55 14.51
C LYS A 304 15.45 1.11 15.96
N ASP A 305 14.90 -0.08 16.17
CA ASP A 305 14.75 -0.70 17.47
C ASP A 305 15.66 -1.93 17.55
N THR A 306 16.86 -1.76 18.08
CA THR A 306 17.82 -2.86 18.23
C THR A 306 17.38 -3.92 19.24
N SER A 307 16.28 -3.69 19.98
CA SER A 307 15.68 -4.70 20.86
C SER A 307 14.73 -5.64 20.14
N ALA A 308 14.23 -5.25 18.96
CA ALA A 308 13.37 -6.08 18.12
C ALA A 308 14.19 -7.02 17.23
N TYR A 309 14.20 -8.32 17.59
CA TYR A 309 14.73 -9.37 16.71
C TYR A 309 13.84 -9.52 15.47
N GLY A 310 14.40 -9.91 14.33
CA GLY A 310 13.64 -10.31 13.14
C GLY A 310 14.23 -9.80 11.84
N ALA A 311 13.68 -10.25 10.71
CA ALA A 311 14.14 -9.80 9.41
C ALA A 311 13.72 -8.35 9.10
N TRP A 312 14.62 -7.62 8.45
CA TRP A 312 14.42 -6.29 7.89
C TRP A 312 14.60 -6.35 6.37
N ALA A 313 14.15 -5.32 5.66
CA ALA A 313 14.18 -5.29 4.20
C ALA A 313 14.71 -3.97 3.66
N ASN A 314 15.45 -4.07 2.56
CA ASN A 314 15.71 -2.93 1.70
C ASN A 314 14.43 -2.53 0.97
N ARG A 315 14.34 -1.28 0.56
CA ARG A 315 13.25 -0.79 -0.30
C ARG A 315 13.81 -0.19 -1.57
N GLY A 316 13.00 -0.18 -2.62
CA GLY A 316 13.39 0.45 -3.88
C GLY A 316 12.20 0.98 -4.64
N LEU A 317 12.50 1.85 -5.60
CA LEU A 317 11.56 2.38 -6.57
C LEU A 317 12.13 2.13 -7.95
N VAL A 318 11.28 1.69 -8.87
CA VAL A 318 11.62 1.62 -10.30
C VAL A 318 10.60 2.46 -11.05
N VAL A 319 11.06 3.48 -11.75
CA VAL A 319 10.23 4.32 -12.63
C VAL A 319 10.33 3.76 -14.04
N ARG A 320 9.21 3.23 -14.53
CA ARG A 320 9.10 2.66 -15.89
C ARG A 320 8.66 3.70 -16.91
N GLU A 321 7.77 4.59 -16.51
CA GLU A 321 7.21 5.63 -17.37
C GLU A 321 6.98 6.89 -16.54
N TYR A 322 7.23 8.04 -17.15
CA TYR A 322 6.94 9.35 -16.58
C TYR A 322 6.59 10.32 -17.70
N GLU A 323 5.46 11.01 -17.54
CA GLU A 323 5.09 12.15 -18.35
C GLU A 323 4.49 13.22 -17.41
N GLY A 324 5.01 14.43 -17.51
CA GLY A 324 4.47 15.59 -16.80
C GLY A 324 4.30 16.77 -17.74
N ARG A 325 3.35 17.65 -17.44
CA ARG A 325 3.27 18.99 -18.06
C ARG A 325 3.40 20.03 -16.95
N LEU A 326 4.59 20.61 -16.81
CA LEU A 326 4.94 21.55 -15.75
C LEU A 326 5.20 22.92 -16.36
N GLY A 327 4.50 23.97 -15.88
CA GLY A 327 4.62 25.32 -16.45
C GLY A 327 4.27 25.41 -17.95
N GLY A 328 3.41 24.51 -18.43
CA GLY A 328 3.06 24.40 -19.86
C GLY A 328 4.02 23.57 -20.71
N VAL A 329 5.18 23.18 -20.16
CA VAL A 329 6.22 22.41 -20.85
C VAL A 329 6.05 20.92 -20.56
N VAL A 330 6.08 20.10 -21.61
CA VAL A 330 6.09 18.64 -21.47
C VAL A 330 7.47 18.20 -20.98
N GLN A 331 7.48 17.38 -19.92
CA GLN A 331 8.64 16.80 -19.30
C GLN A 331 8.51 15.28 -19.33
N SER A 332 9.44 14.61 -20.01
CA SER A 332 9.53 13.15 -20.06
C SER A 332 10.60 12.59 -19.12
N THR A 333 11.45 13.46 -18.57
CA THR A 333 12.48 13.06 -17.63
C THR A 333 11.98 13.23 -16.20
N PRO A 334 11.87 12.15 -15.40
CA PRO A 334 11.60 12.28 -13.99
C PRO A 334 12.83 12.88 -13.28
N TYR A 335 12.58 13.71 -12.26
CA TYR A 335 13.63 14.29 -11.42
C TYR A 335 13.47 13.81 -9.99
N PHE A 336 14.60 13.58 -9.34
CA PHE A 336 14.68 13.03 -8.01
C PHE A 336 15.47 13.95 -7.10
N SER A 337 15.09 13.96 -5.84
CA SER A 337 15.73 14.73 -4.79
C SER A 337 15.82 13.86 -3.53
N VAL A 338 16.83 14.11 -2.71
CA VAL A 338 17.02 13.43 -1.42
C VAL A 338 16.67 14.42 -0.33
N TYR A 339 15.62 14.10 0.42
CA TYR A 339 15.09 14.93 1.49
C TYR A 339 15.21 14.20 2.82
N GLY A 340 15.85 14.82 3.81
CA GLY A 340 16.02 14.21 5.13
C GLY A 340 14.76 14.38 5.99
N THR A 341 14.12 13.27 6.37
CA THR A 341 12.91 13.25 7.20
C THR A 341 13.24 13.10 8.68
N ASN A 342 12.40 13.64 9.58
CA ASN A 342 12.59 13.47 11.02
C ASN A 342 12.34 12.03 11.50
N ASN A 343 11.64 11.23 10.69
CA ASN A 343 11.20 9.89 11.04
C ASN A 343 12.01 8.81 10.33
N GLY A 344 13.32 8.94 10.07
CA GLY A 344 14.19 7.79 9.73
C GLY A 344 14.82 7.72 8.35
N GLY A 345 15.49 8.80 7.95
CA GLY A 345 16.13 8.93 6.64
C GLY A 345 15.83 10.30 6.12
#